data_AF-A0A0J8TZG2-F1
#
_entry.id   AF-A0A0J8TZG2-F1
#
_cell.length_a   1.000
_cell.length_b   1.000
_cell.length_c   1.000
_cell.angle_alpha   90.00
_cell.angle_beta   90.00
_cell.angle_gamma   90.00
#
_symmetry.space_group_name_H-M   'P 1'
#
loop_
_entity.id
_entity.type
_entity.pdbx_description
1 polymer ?
#
loop_
_entity_poly.entity_id
_entity_poly.type
_entity_poly.pdbx_seq_one_letter_code
_entity_poly.pdbx_strand_id
1 'polypeptide(L)'
;MDEITDYEDDLPLAESGGRWDPRQPEYHGPDHDYIAPGRRVAHLPEFDWPNTPEACTAGPQDTVWVLDGQLLLCRGCGLDGT
;
A
#
# COMPACT_ATOMS: atom_id res chain seq x y z
N MET A 1 -9.50 14.10 -23.71
CA MET A 1 -8.73 12.98 -23.15
C MET A 1 -8.83 13.18 -21.67
N ASP A 2 -9.92 12.66 -21.11
CA ASP A 2 -10.26 12.80 -19.70
C ASP A 2 -9.18 12.09 -18.88
N GLU A 3 -8.53 12.86 -18.01
CA GLU A 3 -7.49 12.44 -17.07
C GLU A 3 -8.15 11.71 -15.88
N ILE A 4 -8.91 10.67 -16.20
CA ILE A 4 -9.53 9.76 -15.22
C ILE A 4 -8.54 8.63 -14.96
N THR A 5 -7.52 8.83 -14.14
CA THR A 5 -6.58 7.72 -13.89
C THR A 5 -6.05 7.57 -12.47
N ASP A 6 -5.99 8.61 -11.63
CA ASP A 6 -5.48 8.43 -10.24
C ASP A 6 -6.54 8.69 -9.17
N TYR A 7 -7.52 9.56 -9.46
CA TYR A 7 -8.52 9.93 -8.45
C TYR A 7 -9.54 8.83 -8.19
N GLU A 8 -9.98 8.08 -9.22
CA GLU A 8 -11.02 7.06 -9.05
C GLU A 8 -10.53 5.80 -8.33
N ASP A 9 -9.28 5.37 -8.57
CA ASP A 9 -8.66 4.25 -7.85
C ASP A 9 -8.38 4.61 -6.37
N ASP A 10 -8.23 5.89 -6.07
CA ASP A 10 -8.01 6.39 -4.71
C ASP A 10 -9.33 6.64 -3.94
N LEU A 11 -10.49 6.69 -4.62
CA LEU A 11 -11.79 6.96 -4.00
C LEU A 11 -12.13 5.97 -2.88
N PRO A 12 -12.02 4.64 -3.04
CA PRO A 12 -12.40 3.71 -1.99
C PRO A 12 -11.54 3.88 -0.72
N LEU A 13 -10.24 4.15 -0.92
CA LEU A 13 -9.34 4.42 0.20
C LEU A 13 -9.72 5.73 0.90
N ALA A 14 -10.01 6.79 0.14
CA ALA A 14 -10.44 8.06 0.70
C ALA A 14 -11.80 7.97 1.44
N GLU A 15 -12.77 7.23 0.90
CA GLU A 15 -14.09 7.00 1.51
C GLU A 15 -13.99 6.25 2.85
N SER A 16 -12.99 5.38 2.99
CA SER A 16 -12.67 4.71 4.27
C SER A 16 -11.93 5.61 5.28
N GLY A 17 -11.68 6.88 4.94
CA GLY A 17 -10.87 7.80 5.74
C GLY A 17 -9.36 7.52 5.66
N GLY A 18 -8.95 6.66 4.72
CA GLY A 18 -7.56 6.37 4.44
C GLY A 18 -6.92 7.38 3.49
N ARG A 19 -5.61 7.20 3.28
CA ARG A 19 -4.82 7.98 2.32
C ARG A 19 -3.60 7.19 1.86
N TRP A 20 -3.09 7.49 0.68
CA TRP A 20 -1.78 7.03 0.27
C TRP A 20 -0.67 7.83 0.93
N ASP A 21 0.43 7.17 1.24
CA ASP A 21 1.68 7.84 1.60
C ASP A 21 2.20 8.62 0.38
N PRO A 22 2.60 9.89 0.53
CA PRO A 22 3.14 10.68 -0.58
C PRO A 22 4.47 10.14 -1.10
N ARG A 23 5.19 9.35 -0.30
CA ARG A 23 6.43 8.71 -0.71
C ARG A 23 6.13 7.42 -1.45
N GLN A 24 6.70 7.28 -2.64
CA GLN A 24 6.74 6.00 -3.35
C GLN A 24 8.02 5.23 -2.94
N PRO A 25 7.89 4.08 -2.25
CA PRO A 25 9.04 3.26 -1.92
C PRO A 25 9.59 2.57 -3.17
N GLU A 26 10.91 2.50 -3.27
CA GLU A 26 11.59 1.79 -4.36
C GLU A 26 11.99 0.36 -3.95
N TYR A 27 12.05 0.08 -2.64
CA TYR A 27 12.56 -1.16 -2.09
C TYR A 27 11.69 -1.71 -0.96
N HIS A 28 11.64 -3.04 -0.85
CA HIS A 28 11.00 -3.78 0.22
C HIS A 28 12.01 -4.67 0.95
N GLY A 29 11.91 -4.66 2.27
CA GLY A 29 12.69 -5.48 3.17
C GLY A 29 14.18 -5.14 3.30
N PRO A 30 14.85 -5.77 4.27
CA PRO A 30 16.22 -5.42 4.66
C PRO A 30 17.26 -5.71 3.56
N ASP A 31 16.93 -6.61 2.63
CA ASP A 31 17.76 -6.95 1.48
C ASP A 31 17.57 -5.97 0.30
N HIS A 32 16.68 -4.98 0.45
CA HIS A 32 16.35 -3.97 -0.56
C HIS A 32 15.88 -4.58 -1.89
N ASP A 33 14.91 -5.50 -1.82
CA ASP A 33 14.29 -6.06 -3.02
C ASP A 33 13.52 -4.97 -3.76
N TYR A 34 13.74 -4.85 -5.07
CA TYR A 34 13.11 -3.81 -5.87
C TYR A 34 11.59 -3.99 -5.94
N ILE A 35 10.86 -2.89 -5.69
CA ILE A 35 9.41 -2.82 -5.86
C ILE A 35 9.11 -2.23 -7.24
N ALA A 36 8.15 -2.80 -7.96
CA ALA A 36 7.68 -2.25 -9.23
C ALA A 36 7.21 -0.78 -9.06
N PRO A 37 7.45 0.12 -10.04
CA PRO A 37 6.99 1.49 -9.96
C PRO A 37 5.48 1.60 -9.74
N GLY A 38 5.05 2.64 -9.01
CA GLY A 38 3.63 2.92 -8.76
C GLY A 38 3.06 2.26 -7.51
N ARG A 39 3.81 1.39 -6.82
CA ARG A 39 3.38 0.89 -5.50
C ARG A 39 3.42 1.99 -4.46
N ARG A 40 2.38 2.02 -3.63
CA ARG A 40 2.16 3.02 -2.59
C ARG A 40 1.87 2.33 -1.26
N VAL A 41 2.09 3.05 -0.16
CA VAL A 41 1.72 2.59 1.19
C VAL A 41 0.36 3.19 1.54
N ALA A 42 -0.63 2.36 1.83
CA ALA A 42 -1.94 2.84 2.27
C ALA A 42 -1.91 3.10 3.78
N HIS A 43 -2.43 4.23 4.24
CA HIS A 43 -2.70 4.51 5.65
C HIS A 43 -4.21 4.43 5.87
N LEU A 44 -4.65 3.57 6.78
CA LEU A 44 -6.07 3.37 7.12
C LEU A 44 -6.28 3.63 8.61
N PRO A 45 -7.40 4.23 9.05
CA PRO A 45 -7.63 4.52 10.47
C PRO A 45 -7.58 3.29 11.39
N GLU A 46 -7.92 2.11 10.88
CA GLU A 46 -7.98 0.86 11.65
C GLU A 46 -6.66 0.07 11.65
N PHE A 47 -5.66 0.53 10.90
CA PHE A 47 -4.38 -0.16 10.74
C PHE A 47 -3.22 0.71 11.17
N ASP A 48 -2.33 0.12 11.97
CA ASP A 48 -1.03 0.70 12.28
C ASP A 48 0.05 -0.24 11.74
N TRP A 49 0.90 0.27 10.86
CA TRP A 49 1.93 -0.53 10.21
C TRP A 49 3.22 -0.44 11.01
N PRO A 50 3.71 -1.56 11.57
CA PRO A 50 4.86 -1.54 12.47
C PRO A 50 6.18 -1.17 11.78
N ASN A 51 6.25 -1.19 10.45
CA ASN A 51 7.48 -0.98 9.71
C ASN A 51 7.27 -0.10 8.46
N THR A 52 8.36 0.55 8.01
CA THR A 52 8.45 1.07 6.65
C THR A 52 8.65 -0.10 5.66
N PRO A 53 8.40 0.10 4.35
CA PRO A 53 8.67 -0.91 3.33
C PRO A 53 10.09 -1.51 3.41
N GLU A 54 11.12 -0.68 3.57
CA GLU A 54 12.54 -1.09 3.60
C GLU A 54 12.92 -1.83 4.89
N ALA A 55 12.19 -1.64 5.98
CA ALA A 55 12.40 -2.36 7.24
C ALA A 55 11.49 -3.59 7.37
N CYS A 56 10.59 -3.81 6.42
CA CYS A 56 9.57 -4.83 6.52
C CYS A 56 10.14 -6.24 6.34
N THR A 57 9.83 -7.15 7.26
CA THR A 57 10.23 -8.57 7.17
C THR A 57 9.06 -9.49 6.87
N ALA A 58 7.89 -8.93 6.58
CA ALA A 58 6.70 -9.67 6.20
C ALA A 58 6.93 -10.37 4.85
N GLY A 59 6.55 -11.64 4.77
CA GLY A 59 6.66 -12.43 3.55
C GLY A 59 5.56 -12.11 2.53
N PRO A 60 5.64 -12.67 1.31
CA PRO A 60 4.68 -12.41 0.24
C PRO A 60 3.22 -12.79 0.56
N GLN A 61 3.02 -13.67 1.54
CA GLN A 61 1.70 -14.14 1.97
C GLN A 61 1.17 -13.40 3.21
N ASP A 62 1.96 -12.52 3.81
CA ASP A 62 1.59 -11.72 4.97
C ASP A 62 0.78 -10.50 4.54
N THR A 63 -0.30 -10.74 3.81
CA THR A 63 -1.15 -9.72 3.19
C THR A 63 -2.60 -9.82 3.67
N VAL A 64 -3.34 -8.73 3.51
CA VAL A 64 -4.76 -8.62 3.86
C VAL A 64 -5.51 -7.88 2.75
N TRP A 65 -6.66 -8.43 2.36
CA TRP A 65 -7.62 -7.74 1.51
C TRP A 65 -8.47 -6.82 2.37
N VAL A 66 -8.53 -5.54 1.99
CA VAL A 66 -9.35 -4.49 2.61
C VAL A 66 -10.28 -3.88 1.56
N LEU A 67 -11.19 -3.00 2.01
CA LEU A 67 -12.14 -2.30 1.13
C LEU A 67 -12.92 -3.28 0.25
N ASP A 68 -13.55 -4.28 0.89
CA ASP A 68 -14.33 -5.33 0.23
C ASP A 68 -13.58 -6.08 -0.89
N GLY A 69 -12.26 -6.25 -0.74
CA GLY A 69 -11.42 -7.01 -1.65
C GLY A 69 -10.85 -6.20 -2.82
N GLN A 70 -10.95 -4.87 -2.76
CA GLN A 70 -10.39 -4.00 -3.80
C GLN A 70 -8.89 -3.76 -3.63
N LEU A 71 -8.39 -3.80 -2.39
CA LEU A 71 -7.00 -3.46 -2.10
C LEU A 71 -6.32 -4.56 -1.28
N LEU A 72 -5.17 -5.04 -1.76
CA LEU A 72 -4.34 -6.02 -1.08
C LEU A 72 -3.16 -5.30 -0.41
N LEU A 73 -3.08 -5.35 0.90
CA LEU A 73 -2.03 -4.67 1.66
C LEU A 73 -1.11 -5.64 2.39
N CYS A 74 0.19 -5.36 2.40
CA CYS A 74 1.13 -6.00 3.30
C CYS A 74 0.79 -5.66 4.76
N ARG A 75 0.62 -6.66 5.62
CA ARG A 75 0.31 -6.47 7.05
C ARG A 75 1.46 -5.83 7.83
N GLY A 76 2.69 -5.90 7.32
CA GLY A 76 3.88 -5.39 8.00
C GLY A 76 4.19 -3.92 7.73
N CYS A 77 3.84 -3.40 6.55
CA CYS A 77 4.22 -2.05 6.11
C CYS A 77 3.15 -1.29 5.33
N GLY A 78 1.97 -1.89 5.09
CA GLY A 78 0.88 -1.24 4.35
C GLY A 78 1.13 -1.06 2.86
N LEU A 79 2.20 -1.66 2.32
CA LEU A 79 2.51 -1.61 0.90
C LEU A 79 1.42 -2.31 0.09
N ASP A 80 0.98 -1.66 -0.99
CA ASP A 80 0.06 -2.23 -1.96
C ASP A 80 0.69 -3.42 -2.71
N GLY A 81 0.03 -4.57 -2.60
CA GLY A 81 0.38 -5.85 -3.20
C GLY A 81 -0.41 -6.21 -4.47
N THR A 82 -1.31 -5.34 -4.96
CA THR A 82 -2.14 -5.56 -6.17
C THR A 82 -1.40 -5.49 -7.50
#